data_AF-A0A2N5RLK8-F1
#
_entry.id   AF-A0A2N5RLK8-F1
#
_cell.length_a   1.000
_cell.length_b   1.000
_cell.length_c   1.000
_cell.angle_alpha   90.00
_cell.angle_beta   90.00
_cell.angle_gamma   90.00
#
_symmetry.space_group_name_H-M   'P 1'
#
loop_
_entity.id
_entity.type
_entity.pdbx_description
1 polymer ?
#
loop_
_entity_poly.entity_id
_entity_poly.type
_entity_poly.pdbx_seq_one_letter_code
_entity_poly.pdbx_strand_id
1 'polypeptide(L)'
;MKRVNVNLAWIGVVLSVLSSILLVEYYREFLVGNPNHVVGLAILFLSTVSVFSLLIVYRQWAFLLNENALKTLELARRYSMVINEKPLVPGWSYSTFVVFWFLGFLFPEVWIFSLLQIVFFVVFLHFLFETIKKLQDLKRRLYRTIFDAEFKSTVKDRNVLSVFLLTILTLGVYWFYLVIKLSQEINNFLDTDDQMMRNLEVKM
;
A
#
# COMPACT_ATOMS: atom_id res chain seq x y z
N MET A 1 9.58 -10.98 11.52
CA MET A 1 8.82 -11.37 10.29
C MET A 1 9.36 -10.65 9.05
N LYS A 2 8.83 -10.98 7.85
CA LYS A 2 9.06 -10.16 6.65
C LYS A 2 8.47 -8.75 6.86
N ARG A 3 9.09 -7.73 6.27
CA ARG A 3 8.71 -6.31 6.41
C ARG A 3 8.46 -5.67 5.06
N VAL A 4 7.66 -4.61 5.03
CA VAL A 4 7.55 -3.70 3.90
C VAL A 4 8.90 -3.00 3.72
N ASN A 5 9.42 -2.99 2.49
CA ASN A 5 10.67 -2.33 2.18
C ASN A 5 10.43 -0.82 2.02
N VAL A 6 10.66 -0.06 3.10
CA VAL A 6 10.47 1.40 3.13
C VAL A 6 11.47 2.12 2.20
N ASN A 7 12.64 1.53 1.94
CA ASN A 7 13.59 2.11 0.98
C ASN A 7 13.04 2.04 -0.45
N LEU A 8 12.40 0.94 -0.83
CA LEU A 8 11.71 0.86 -2.12
C LEU A 8 10.56 1.86 -2.21
N ALA A 9 9.85 2.11 -1.11
CA ALA A 9 8.81 3.13 -1.05
C ALA A 9 9.39 4.52 -1.30
N TRP A 10 10.53 4.87 -0.66
CA TRP A 10 11.24 6.13 -0.89
C TRP A 10 11.77 6.26 -2.30
N ILE A 11 12.42 5.21 -2.84
CA ILE A 11 12.89 5.18 -4.23
C ILE A 11 11.72 5.43 -5.18
N GLY A 12 10.62 4.71 -5.01
CA GLY A 12 9.40 4.89 -5.79
C GLY A 12 8.90 6.33 -5.79
N VAL A 13 8.76 6.92 -4.60
CA VAL A 13 8.28 8.29 -4.44
C VAL A 13 9.25 9.31 -5.04
N VAL A 14 10.53 9.29 -4.67
CA VAL A 14 11.52 10.29 -5.12
C VAL A 14 11.67 10.25 -6.64
N LEU A 15 11.79 9.06 -7.23
CA LEU A 15 11.91 8.93 -8.67
C LEU A 15 10.63 9.36 -9.41
N SER A 16 9.43 9.15 -8.83
CA SER A 16 8.18 9.67 -9.42
C SER A 16 8.16 11.20 -9.46
N VAL A 17 8.62 11.85 -8.38
CA VAL A 17 8.68 13.31 -8.29
C VAL A 17 9.69 13.87 -9.28
N LEU A 18 10.91 13.32 -9.32
CA LEU A 18 11.94 13.72 -10.27
C LEU A 18 11.49 13.54 -11.72
N SER A 19 10.89 12.39 -12.03
CA SER A 19 10.32 12.11 -13.36
C SER A 19 9.24 13.12 -13.74
N SER A 20 8.35 13.48 -12.80
CA SER A 20 7.28 14.45 -13.04
C SER A 20 7.81 15.86 -13.28
N ILE A 21 8.83 16.28 -12.53
CA ILE A 21 9.48 17.59 -12.73
C ILE A 21 10.15 17.65 -14.12
N LEU A 22 10.90 16.60 -14.49
CA LEU A 22 11.54 16.53 -15.80
C LEU A 22 10.51 16.45 -16.93
N LEU A 23 9.37 15.79 -16.72
CA LEU A 23 8.30 15.72 -17.71
C LEU A 23 7.72 17.10 -18.04
N VAL A 24 7.57 17.99 -17.04
CA VAL A 24 7.13 19.37 -17.27
C VAL A 24 8.13 20.14 -18.15
N GLU A 25 9.43 20.00 -17.87
CA GLU A 25 10.47 20.64 -18.70
C GLU A 25 10.50 20.06 -20.12
N TYR A 26 10.46 18.74 -20.25
CA TYR A 26 10.42 18.07 -21.54
C TYR A 26 9.19 18.44 -22.37
N TYR A 27 8.02 18.59 -21.73
CA TYR A 27 6.82 19.03 -22.40
C TYR A 27 6.95 20.47 -22.92
N ARG A 28 7.61 21.36 -22.16
CA ARG A 28 7.92 22.72 -22.59
C ARG A 28 8.85 22.72 -23.81
N GLU A 29 9.93 21.93 -23.79
CA GLU A 29 10.85 21.78 -24.93
C GLU A 29 10.16 21.24 -26.18
N PHE A 30 9.26 20.26 -25.99
CA PHE A 30 8.46 19.69 -27.06
C PHE A 30 7.56 20.74 -27.73
N LEU A 31 6.89 21.60 -26.94
CA LEU A 31 6.06 22.69 -27.47
C LEU A 31 6.87 23.75 -28.23
N VAL A 32 8.12 23.96 -27.87
CA VAL A 32 9.04 24.87 -28.57
C VAL A 32 9.65 24.22 -29.83
N GLY A 33 9.39 22.94 -30.06
CA GLY A 33 9.81 22.21 -31.26
C GLY A 33 11.25 21.70 -31.25
N ASN A 34 11.92 21.72 -30.09
CA ASN A 34 13.29 21.22 -29.93
C ASN A 34 13.40 20.26 -28.74
N PRO A 35 12.78 19.07 -28.80
CA PRO A 35 12.73 18.15 -27.67
C PRO A 35 14.10 17.51 -27.41
N ASN A 36 14.57 17.56 -26.16
CA ASN A 36 15.78 16.85 -25.77
C ASN A 36 15.50 15.36 -25.53
N HIS A 37 15.85 14.52 -26.50
CA HIS A 37 15.62 13.07 -26.41
C HIS A 37 16.35 12.39 -25.23
N VAL A 38 17.46 12.96 -24.74
CA VAL A 38 18.15 12.44 -23.56
C VAL A 38 17.30 12.64 -22.30
N VAL A 39 16.63 13.79 -22.19
CA VAL A 39 15.68 14.06 -21.10
C VAL A 39 14.48 13.11 -21.20
N GLY A 40 13.96 12.88 -22.41
CA GLY A 40 12.89 11.90 -22.65
C GLY A 40 13.24 10.49 -22.16
N LEU A 41 14.44 10.00 -22.50
CA LEU A 41 14.92 8.68 -22.05
C LEU A 41 15.10 8.63 -20.52
N ALA A 42 15.62 9.70 -19.91
CA ALA A 42 15.75 9.78 -18.46
C ALA A 42 14.39 9.73 -17.77
N ILE A 43 13.37 10.42 -18.28
CA ILE A 43 11.99 10.37 -17.77
C ILE A 43 11.44 8.95 -17.82
N LEU A 44 11.60 8.25 -18.95
CA LEU A 44 11.13 6.87 -19.11
C LEU A 44 11.82 5.92 -18.11
N PHE A 45 13.13 6.06 -17.93
CA PHE A 45 13.87 5.27 -16.95
C PHE A 45 13.39 5.52 -15.52
N LEU A 46 13.32 6.78 -15.10
CA LEU A 46 12.92 7.17 -13.75
C LEU A 46 11.48 6.75 -13.43
N SER A 47 10.54 6.97 -14.36
CA SER A 47 9.14 6.56 -14.21
C SER A 47 8.99 5.04 -14.12
N THR A 48 9.73 4.29 -14.95
CA THR A 48 9.69 2.82 -14.93
C THR A 48 10.18 2.26 -13.60
N VAL A 49 11.36 2.70 -13.13
CA VAL A 49 11.91 2.26 -11.84
C VAL A 49 11.01 2.67 -10.68
N SER A 50 10.45 3.88 -10.73
CA SER A 50 9.48 4.36 -9.76
C SER A 50 8.27 3.44 -9.67
N VAL A 51 7.62 3.17 -10.79
CA VAL A 51 6.40 2.38 -10.83
C VAL A 51 6.64 0.95 -10.34
N PHE A 52 7.69 0.27 -10.81
CA PHE A 52 8.00 -1.07 -10.33
C PHE A 52 8.26 -1.09 -8.82
N SER A 53 8.98 -0.09 -8.30
CA SER A 53 9.23 0.02 -6.85
C SER A 53 7.92 0.16 -6.07
N LEU A 54 7.01 1.03 -6.53
CA LEU A 54 5.70 1.23 -5.91
C LEU A 54 4.79 0.00 -6.02
N LEU A 55 4.76 -0.67 -7.17
CA LEU A 55 3.99 -1.91 -7.37
C LEU A 55 4.42 -3.01 -6.40
N ILE A 56 5.73 -3.14 -6.16
CA ILE A 56 6.27 -4.08 -5.17
C ILE A 56 5.80 -3.71 -3.76
N VAL A 57 5.89 -2.43 -3.39
CA VAL A 57 5.47 -1.94 -2.06
C VAL A 57 3.98 -2.19 -1.82
N TYR A 58 3.13 -1.89 -2.81
CA TYR A 58 1.68 -2.13 -2.70
C TYR A 58 1.36 -3.62 -2.53
N ARG A 59 2.07 -4.49 -3.25
CA ARG A 59 1.95 -5.94 -3.07
C ARG A 59 2.37 -6.37 -1.66
N GLN A 60 3.45 -5.79 -1.13
CA GLN A 60 3.94 -6.09 0.21
C GLN A 60 2.91 -5.72 1.29
N TRP A 61 2.20 -4.60 1.14
CA TRP A 61 1.15 -4.21 2.07
C TRP A 61 0.08 -5.31 2.21
N ALA A 62 -0.51 -5.74 1.10
CA ALA A 62 -1.55 -6.75 1.12
C ALA A 62 -1.03 -8.13 1.57
N PHE A 63 0.14 -8.54 1.07
CA PHE A 63 0.71 -9.84 1.40
C PHE A 63 1.00 -9.98 2.90
N LEU A 64 1.65 -8.99 3.51
CA LEU A 64 2.05 -9.07 4.92
C LEU A 64 0.85 -8.97 5.86
N LEU A 65 -0.14 -8.14 5.53
CA LEU A 65 -1.39 -8.07 6.28
C LEU A 65 -2.16 -9.39 6.21
N ASN A 66 -2.25 -10.00 5.02
CA ASN A 66 -2.92 -11.29 4.86
C ASN A 66 -2.18 -12.41 5.60
N GLU A 67 -0.84 -12.46 5.54
CA GLU A 67 -0.05 -13.44 6.29
C GLU A 67 -0.29 -13.31 7.80
N ASN A 68 -0.29 -12.07 8.30
CA ASN A 68 -0.53 -11.79 9.70
C ASN A 68 -1.98 -12.07 10.13
N ALA A 69 -2.95 -11.76 9.28
CA ALA A 69 -4.35 -12.12 9.49
C ALA A 69 -4.55 -13.64 9.58
N LEU A 70 -3.93 -14.42 8.69
CA LEU A 70 -3.99 -15.87 8.72
C LEU A 70 -3.42 -16.44 10.02
N LYS A 71 -2.26 -15.93 10.47
CA LYS A 71 -1.69 -16.31 11.79
C LYS A 71 -2.61 -15.98 12.95
N THR A 72 -3.24 -14.79 12.92
CA THR A 72 -4.20 -14.36 13.95
C THR A 72 -5.43 -15.27 13.98
N LEU A 73 -5.96 -15.64 12.81
CA LEU A 73 -7.09 -16.57 12.69
C LEU A 73 -6.73 -17.98 13.19
N GLU A 74 -5.52 -18.45 12.92
CA GLU A 74 -5.02 -19.74 13.42
C GLU A 74 -4.88 -19.72 14.95
N LEU A 75 -4.31 -18.65 15.50
CA LEU A 75 -4.20 -18.46 16.95
C LEU A 75 -5.58 -18.47 17.61
N ALA A 76 -6.53 -17.70 17.07
CA ALA A 76 -7.90 -17.68 17.59
C ALA A 76 -8.57 -19.05 17.57
N ARG A 77 -8.37 -19.81 16.47
CA ARG A 77 -8.88 -21.18 16.36
C ARG A 77 -8.29 -22.10 17.42
N ARG A 78 -6.98 -21.97 17.71
CA ARG A 78 -6.30 -22.75 18.76
C ARG A 78 -6.95 -22.56 20.14
N TYR A 79 -7.42 -21.35 20.42
CA TYR A 79 -8.10 -21.00 21.67
C TYR A 79 -9.64 -21.02 21.56
N SER A 80 -10.19 -21.68 20.53
CA SER A 80 -11.64 -21.85 20.32
C SER A 80 -12.45 -20.53 20.26
N MET A 81 -11.82 -19.42 19.87
CA MET A 81 -12.50 -18.15 19.68
C MET A 81 -13.21 -18.12 18.33
N VAL A 82 -14.53 -17.91 18.34
CA VAL A 82 -15.34 -17.82 17.11
C VAL A 82 -15.07 -16.49 16.41
N ILE A 83 -14.61 -16.57 15.16
CA ILE A 83 -14.39 -15.40 14.30
C ILE A 83 -15.30 -15.50 13.09
N ASN A 84 -16.22 -14.55 12.98
CA ASN A 84 -17.21 -14.51 11.89
C ASN A 84 -16.65 -13.89 10.60
N GLU A 85 -15.65 -13.03 10.69
CA GLU A 85 -15.10 -12.30 9.54
C GLU A 85 -13.62 -12.57 9.35
N LYS A 86 -13.21 -12.86 8.11
CA LYS A 86 -11.79 -13.02 7.74
C LYS A 86 -11.25 -11.69 7.23
N PRO A 87 -10.38 -10.99 7.97
CA PRO A 87 -9.81 -9.73 7.52
C PRO A 87 -8.70 -10.01 6.49
N LEU A 88 -9.08 -10.20 5.23
CA LEU A 88 -8.15 -10.47 4.14
C LEU A 88 -8.37 -9.46 3.01
N VAL A 89 -7.27 -8.93 2.49
CA VAL A 89 -7.27 -8.15 1.25
C VAL A 89 -7.47 -9.11 0.08
N PRO A 90 -8.53 -8.97 -0.73
CA PRO A 90 -8.76 -9.84 -1.88
C PRO A 90 -7.65 -9.67 -2.93
N GLY A 91 -7.00 -10.77 -3.32
CA GLY A 91 -5.87 -10.72 -4.26
C GLY A 91 -6.22 -10.12 -5.63
N TRP A 92 -7.46 -10.30 -6.09
CA TRP A 92 -7.93 -9.73 -7.36
C TRP A 92 -7.85 -8.21 -7.39
N SER A 93 -8.08 -7.53 -6.26
CA SER A 93 -8.11 -6.06 -6.22
C SER A 93 -6.77 -5.44 -6.65
N TYR A 94 -5.65 -6.00 -6.18
CA TYR A 94 -4.31 -5.62 -6.62
C TYR A 94 -4.02 -6.07 -8.06
N SER A 95 -4.31 -7.33 -8.39
CA SER A 95 -4.02 -7.88 -9.72
C SER A 95 -4.74 -7.13 -10.84
N THR A 96 -6.01 -6.79 -10.65
CA THR A 96 -6.80 -6.03 -11.64
C THR A 96 -6.25 -4.62 -11.82
N PHE A 97 -5.85 -3.95 -10.73
CA PHE A 97 -5.14 -2.67 -10.80
C PHE A 97 -3.85 -2.78 -11.66
N VAL A 98 -3.02 -3.80 -11.43
CA VAL A 98 -1.77 -4.01 -12.19
C VAL A 98 -2.04 -4.30 -13.66
N VAL A 99 -3.06 -5.11 -13.96
CA VAL A 99 -3.46 -5.42 -15.34
C VAL A 99 -3.87 -4.15 -16.08
N PHE A 100 -4.72 -3.30 -15.49
CA PHE A 100 -5.12 -2.06 -16.15
C PHE A 100 -3.99 -1.04 -16.27
N TRP A 101 -3.07 -1.00 -15.30
CA TRP A 101 -1.83 -0.22 -15.45
C TRP A 101 -1.02 -0.69 -16.66
N PHE A 102 -0.82 -2.00 -16.78
CA PHE A 102 -0.06 -2.57 -17.88
C PHE A 102 -0.75 -2.37 -19.25
N LEU A 103 -2.09 -2.50 -19.29
CA LEU A 103 -2.87 -2.21 -20.50
C LEU A 103 -2.80 -0.72 -20.86
N GLY A 104 -2.87 0.19 -19.89
CA GLY A 104 -2.72 1.63 -20.14
C GLY A 104 -1.33 1.98 -20.67
N PHE A 105 -0.29 1.25 -20.24
CA PHE A 105 1.05 1.39 -20.79
C PHE A 105 1.16 0.88 -22.24
N LEU A 106 0.56 -0.27 -22.57
CA LEU A 106 0.58 -0.84 -23.92
C LEU A 106 -0.28 -0.05 -24.92
N PHE A 107 -1.40 0.50 -24.45
CA PHE A 107 -2.39 1.18 -25.27
C PHE A 107 -2.66 2.59 -24.74
N PRO A 108 -1.69 3.52 -24.85
CA PRO A 108 -1.78 4.85 -24.25
C PRO A 108 -2.91 5.72 -24.83
N GLU A 109 -3.36 5.43 -26.06
CA GLU A 109 -4.49 6.12 -26.70
C GLU A 109 -5.85 5.75 -26.07
N VAL A 110 -5.91 4.62 -25.37
CA VAL A 110 -7.14 4.06 -24.79
C VAL A 110 -7.30 4.54 -23.35
N TRP A 111 -7.79 5.78 -23.21
CA TRP A 111 -7.92 6.46 -21.91
C TRP A 111 -8.71 5.69 -20.84
N ILE A 112 -9.64 4.80 -21.25
CA ILE A 112 -10.45 4.01 -20.32
C ILE A 112 -9.59 3.06 -19.46
N PHE A 113 -8.44 2.58 -19.94
CA PHE A 113 -7.54 1.77 -19.12
C PHE A 113 -6.92 2.57 -17.98
N SER A 114 -6.56 3.83 -18.20
CA SER A 114 -6.08 4.73 -17.15
C SER A 114 -7.16 5.00 -16.11
N LEU A 115 -8.41 5.21 -16.55
CA LEU A 115 -9.53 5.38 -15.61
C LEU A 115 -9.75 4.11 -14.77
N LEU A 116 -9.79 2.94 -15.42
CA LEU A 116 -10.00 1.66 -14.72
C LEU A 116 -8.86 1.35 -13.75
N GLN A 117 -7.61 1.64 -14.12
CA GLN A 117 -6.48 1.54 -13.19
C GLN A 117 -6.73 2.34 -11.91
N ILE A 118 -7.17 3.60 -12.02
CA ILE A 118 -7.45 4.46 -10.85
C ILE A 118 -8.59 3.86 -10.02
N VAL A 119 -9.67 3.43 -10.65
CA VAL A 119 -10.82 2.81 -9.97
C VAL A 119 -10.39 1.58 -9.18
N PHE A 120 -9.69 0.64 -9.81
CA PHE A 120 -9.23 -0.57 -9.12
C PHE A 120 -8.16 -0.28 -8.07
N PHE A 121 -7.37 0.78 -8.24
CA PHE A 121 -6.44 1.23 -7.21
C PHE A 121 -7.17 1.72 -5.95
N VAL A 122 -8.23 2.51 -6.12
CA VAL A 122 -9.09 2.96 -5.01
C VAL A 122 -9.78 1.77 -4.34
N VAL A 123 -10.29 0.82 -5.12
CA VAL A 123 -10.88 -0.43 -4.59
C VAL A 123 -9.86 -1.24 -3.79
N PHE A 124 -8.63 -1.36 -4.28
CA PHE A 124 -7.54 -2.01 -3.55
C PHE A 124 -7.29 -1.33 -2.20
N LEU A 125 -7.18 0.00 -2.17
CA LEU A 125 -6.98 0.75 -0.91
C LEU A 125 -8.16 0.62 0.05
N HIS A 126 -9.39 0.58 -0.46
CA HIS A 126 -10.57 0.34 0.35
C HIS A 126 -10.46 -0.97 1.13
N PHE A 127 -10.21 -2.08 0.44
CA PHE A 127 -10.04 -3.39 1.08
C PHE A 127 -8.82 -3.44 2.00
N LEU A 128 -7.73 -2.75 1.63
CA LEU A 128 -6.53 -2.64 2.46
C LEU A 128 -6.86 -1.97 3.81
N PHE A 129 -7.49 -0.81 3.80
CA PHE A 129 -7.84 -0.08 5.02
C PHE A 129 -8.89 -0.82 5.85
N GLU A 130 -9.88 -1.43 5.21
CA GLU A 130 -10.88 -2.24 5.89
C GLU A 130 -10.24 -3.45 6.60
N THR A 131 -9.30 -4.12 5.92
CA THR A 131 -8.57 -5.26 6.48
C THR A 131 -7.73 -4.85 7.68
N ILE A 132 -6.99 -3.73 7.58
CA ILE A 132 -6.20 -3.20 8.71
C ILE A 132 -7.10 -2.97 9.92
N LYS A 133 -8.21 -2.26 9.74
CA LYS A 133 -9.14 -1.94 10.82
C LYS A 133 -9.70 -3.21 11.48
N LYS A 134 -10.25 -4.12 10.66
CA LYS A 134 -10.80 -5.40 11.14
C LYS A 134 -9.77 -6.26 11.85
N LEU A 135 -8.54 -6.29 11.34
CA LEU A 135 -7.46 -7.06 11.94
C LEU A 135 -7.01 -6.46 13.28
N GLN A 136 -6.92 -5.14 13.39
CA GLN A 136 -6.62 -4.47 14.66
C GLN A 136 -7.68 -4.73 15.71
N ASP A 137 -8.96 -4.63 15.34
CA ASP A 137 -10.08 -4.93 16.24
C ASP A 137 -10.09 -6.40 16.67
N LEU A 138 -9.81 -7.31 15.74
CA LEU A 138 -9.70 -8.72 16.02
C LEU A 138 -8.59 -9.01 17.03
N LYS A 139 -7.40 -8.45 16.82
CA LYS A 139 -6.28 -8.63 17.74
C LYS A 139 -6.54 -8.02 19.10
N ARG A 140 -7.12 -6.83 19.17
CA ARG A 140 -7.50 -6.22 20.45
C ARG A 140 -8.43 -7.12 21.25
N ARG A 141 -9.43 -7.73 20.61
CA ARG A 141 -10.30 -8.71 21.27
C ARG A 141 -9.52 -9.96 21.67
N LEU A 142 -8.74 -10.52 20.76
CA LEU A 142 -7.97 -11.75 20.99
C LEU A 142 -7.00 -11.61 22.16
N TYR A 143 -6.15 -10.58 22.16
CA TYR A 143 -5.17 -10.35 23.21
C TYR A 143 -5.81 -10.08 24.58
N ARG A 144 -6.91 -9.34 24.60
CA ARG A 144 -7.64 -9.08 25.84
C ARG A 144 -8.32 -10.33 26.37
N THR A 145 -8.95 -11.13 25.52
CA THR A 145 -9.71 -12.31 25.94
C THR A 145 -8.80 -13.47 26.35
N ILE A 146 -7.70 -13.70 25.64
CA ILE A 146 -6.85 -14.88 25.85
C ILE A 146 -5.72 -14.59 26.84
N PHE A 147 -5.15 -13.38 26.79
CA PHE A 147 -3.91 -13.06 27.49
C PHE A 147 -4.05 -11.91 28.50
N ASP A 148 -5.26 -11.37 28.69
CA ASP A 148 -5.55 -10.19 29.52
C ASP A 148 -4.60 -9.01 29.24
N ALA A 149 -4.23 -8.84 27.97
CA ALA A 149 -3.24 -7.86 27.55
C ALA A 149 -3.84 -6.87 26.54
N GLU A 150 -3.54 -5.58 26.70
CA GLU A 150 -4.03 -4.55 25.78
C GLU A 150 -3.17 -4.43 24.53
N PHE A 151 -3.76 -4.78 23.38
CA PHE A 151 -3.17 -4.49 22.07
C PHE A 151 -3.52 -3.06 21.63
N LYS A 152 -2.51 -2.19 21.56
CA LYS A 152 -2.67 -0.79 21.12
C LYS A 152 -2.73 -0.70 19.59
N SER A 153 -3.69 0.06 19.07
CA SER A 153 -3.77 0.34 17.64
C SER A 153 -2.58 1.21 17.20
N THR A 154 -1.82 0.72 16.22
CA THR A 154 -0.59 1.34 15.71
C THR A 154 -0.73 1.91 14.30
N VAL A 155 -1.75 1.47 13.55
CA VAL A 155 -2.09 1.99 12.22
C VAL A 155 -3.31 2.88 12.36
N LYS A 156 -3.28 4.06 11.72
CA LYS A 156 -4.40 4.99 11.75
C LYS A 156 -5.53 4.52 10.84
N ASP A 157 -6.76 4.59 11.36
CA ASP A 157 -7.97 4.42 10.55
C ASP A 157 -8.04 5.51 9.48
N ARG A 158 -8.28 5.08 8.24
CA ARG A 158 -8.37 5.97 7.08
C ARG A 158 -9.59 5.61 6.26
N ASN A 159 -10.32 6.64 5.84
CA ASN A 159 -11.35 6.51 4.82
C ASN A 159 -10.71 6.70 3.44
N VAL A 160 -10.94 5.74 2.54
CA VAL A 160 -10.44 5.79 1.15
C VAL A 160 -10.90 7.05 0.42
N LEU A 161 -12.13 7.52 0.67
CA LEU A 161 -12.66 8.73 0.06
C LEU A 161 -11.88 9.97 0.51
N SER A 162 -11.58 10.07 1.81
CA SER A 162 -10.79 11.17 2.36
C SER A 162 -9.37 11.16 1.82
N VAL A 163 -8.76 9.97 1.70
CA VAL A 163 -7.44 9.80 1.09
C VAL A 163 -7.44 10.27 -0.37
N PHE A 164 -8.46 9.87 -1.13
CA PHE A 164 -8.62 10.25 -2.53
C PHE A 164 -8.81 11.76 -2.70
N LEU A 165 -9.71 12.37 -1.91
CA LEU A 165 -9.93 13.82 -1.93
C LEU A 165 -8.67 14.61 -1.57
N LEU A 166 -7.96 14.20 -0.50
CA LEU A 166 -6.71 14.84 -0.11
C LEU A 166 -5.63 14.70 -1.19
N THR A 167 -5.61 13.56 -1.88
CA THR A 167 -4.67 13.33 -2.99
C THR A 167 -4.95 14.30 -4.14
N ILE A 168 -6.21 14.51 -4.51
CA ILE A 168 -6.59 15.47 -5.55
C ILE A 168 -6.28 16.90 -5.10
N LEU A 169 -6.75 17.29 -3.90
CA LEU A 169 -6.58 18.65 -3.37
C LEU A 169 -5.11 19.05 -3.23
N THR A 170 -4.22 18.09 -3.00
CA THR A 170 -2.77 18.32 -2.85
C THR A 170 -1.98 17.97 -4.11
N LEU A 171 -2.63 17.75 -5.25
CA LEU A 171 -1.99 17.39 -6.52
C LEU A 171 -1.03 16.19 -6.41
N GLY A 172 -1.40 15.17 -5.62
CA GLY A 172 -0.60 13.96 -5.43
C GLY A 172 0.39 14.01 -4.26
N VAL A 173 0.65 15.17 -3.65
CA VAL A 173 1.62 15.28 -2.54
C VAL A 173 1.22 14.43 -1.34
N TYR A 174 -0.07 14.42 -0.99
CA TYR A 174 -0.58 13.57 0.08
C TYR A 174 -0.36 12.08 -0.20
N TRP A 175 -0.43 11.66 -1.46
CA TRP A 175 -0.18 10.28 -1.84
C TRP A 175 1.25 9.86 -1.51
N PHE A 176 2.24 10.68 -1.85
CA PHE A 176 3.65 10.42 -1.54
C PHE A 176 3.89 10.25 -0.03
N TYR A 177 3.31 11.15 0.78
CA TYR A 177 3.33 11.02 2.22
C TYR A 177 2.72 9.70 2.69
N LEU A 178 1.55 9.34 2.15
CA LEU A 178 0.81 8.17 2.56
C LEU A 178 1.56 6.86 2.25
N VAL A 179 2.22 6.75 1.09
CA VAL A 179 2.99 5.55 0.73
C VAL A 179 4.07 5.25 1.78
N ILE A 180 4.85 6.25 2.17
CA ILE A 180 5.92 6.08 3.18
C ILE A 180 5.30 5.79 4.54
N LYS A 181 4.31 6.61 4.94
CA LYS A 181 3.73 6.52 6.28
C LYS A 181 3.00 5.21 6.52
N LEU A 182 2.21 4.75 5.56
CA LEU A 182 1.49 3.48 5.66
C LEU A 182 2.44 2.29 5.70
N SER A 183 3.53 2.32 4.92
CA SER A 183 4.57 1.28 4.96
C SER A 183 5.21 1.16 6.35
N GLN A 184 5.50 2.29 7.00
CA GLN A 184 6.02 2.32 8.36
C GLN A 184 4.99 1.84 9.39
N GLU A 185 3.74 2.27 9.26
CA GLU A 185 2.65 1.86 10.17
C GLU A 185 2.38 0.36 10.10
N ILE A 186 2.36 -0.24 8.89
CA ILE A 186 2.24 -1.69 8.72
C ILE A 186 3.42 -2.41 9.40
N ASN A 187 4.66 -1.95 9.18
CA ASN A 187 5.82 -2.55 9.83
C ASN A 187 5.73 -2.47 11.36
N ASN A 188 5.39 -1.30 11.91
CA ASN A 188 5.23 -1.12 13.35
C ASN A 188 4.11 -2.00 13.93
N PHE A 189 3.02 -2.18 13.18
CA PHE A 189 1.93 -3.08 13.56
C PHE A 189 2.38 -4.54 13.65
N LEU A 190 3.13 -5.01 12.66
CA LEU A 190 3.70 -6.37 12.66
C LEU A 190 4.74 -6.54 13.78
N ASP A 191 5.59 -5.54 14.00
CA ASP A 191 6.61 -5.59 15.05
C ASP A 191 5.99 -5.59 16.46
N THR A 192 4.91 -4.84 16.67
CA THR A 192 4.18 -4.82 17.95
C THR A 192 3.56 -6.19 18.25
N ASP A 193 2.98 -6.83 17.24
CA ASP A 193 2.44 -8.18 17.33
C ASP A 193 3.50 -9.22 17.67
N ASP A 194 4.62 -9.20 16.94
CA ASP A 194 5.78 -10.09 17.16
C ASP A 194 6.31 -9.94 18.59
N GLN A 195 6.48 -8.72 19.07
CA GLN A 195 6.96 -8.45 20.43
C GLN A 195 5.97 -8.93 21.50
N MET A 196 4.68 -8.69 21.28
CA MET A 196 3.65 -9.07 22.24
C MET A 196 3.55 -10.60 22.36
N MET A 197 3.59 -11.34 21.23
CA MET A 197 3.63 -12.80 21.25
C MET A 197 4.85 -13.35 21.99
N ARG A 198 6.06 -12.81 21.71
CA ARG A 198 7.28 -13.24 22.40
C ARG A 198 7.21 -13.01 23.91
N ASN A 199 6.68 -11.86 24.33
CA ASN A 199 6.53 -11.54 25.75
C ASN A 199 5.54 -12.46 26.47
N LEU A 200 4.55 -13.00 25.73
CA LEU A 200 3.57 -13.94 26.26
C LEU A 200 4.12 -15.38 26.31
N GLU A 201 4.89 -15.80 25.31
CA GLU A 201 5.59 -17.09 25.32
C GLU A 201 6.59 -17.21 26.47
N VAL A 202 7.27 -16.11 26.85
CA VAL A 202 8.20 -16.10 28.00
C VAL A 202 7.48 -16.21 29.35
N LYS A 203 6.17 -15.88 29.40
CA LYS A 203 5.37 -15.92 30.63
C LYS A 203 4.60 -17.24 30.84
N MET A 204 4.51 -18.08 29.82
CA MET A 204 3.88 -19.41 29.87
C MET A 204 4.90 -20.49 30.23
#